data_AF-A0A2N9WVI3-F1
#
_entry.id   AF-A0A2N9WVI3-F1
#
_cell.length_a   1.000
_cell.length_b   1.000
_cell.length_c   1.000
_cell.angle_alpha   90.00
_cell.angle_beta   90.00
_cell.angle_gamma   90.00
#
_symmetry.space_group_name_H-M   'P 1'
#
loop_
_entity.id
_entity.type
_entity.pdbx_description
1 polymer ?
#
loop_
_entity_poly.entity_id
_entity_poly.type
_entity_poly.pdbx_seq_one_letter_code
_entity_poly.pdbx_strand_id
1 'polypeptide(L)'
;IEVLPKNLSVNGSLYLEYSKVKFLPENFSIGGSLELANTEIEILPKNLSVRDNLKLKSKKIKELPENLFVGRELDLSSTKIEILPKSLIVKGNLDLKYSNIKTLPENFSVGGNLNLRNTKIKTLPKNFSVGGNLDLRNSHINILSENLYVGGNLNGESTKIKVLPENFIVHGDLYLRDTEMETLPEKFSINGSLDLGFSKIKKLPENLYIGGYLNLRNTEIEVLPKNLSIGGNLNLESTKIKVLPENLSVGGKLYLDIDKIQNIAYSQKCEDSSQIIFACWINNGFAIQMNDFLGTFQEFENLVDEKYSGEIAMEYKKWASTCIKELTEKLKIL
;
A
#
# COMPACT_ATOMS: atom_id res chain seq x y z
N ILE A 1 16.14 -5.97 -38.85
CA ILE A 1 15.30 -5.36 -39.91
C ILE A 1 15.15 -3.88 -39.60
N GLU A 2 15.21 -2.99 -40.60
CA GLU A 2 15.03 -1.53 -40.40
C GLU A 2 13.66 -1.02 -40.85
N VAL A 3 13.02 -1.72 -41.78
CA VAL A 3 11.75 -1.32 -42.40
C VAL A 3 10.79 -2.52 -42.41
N LEU A 4 9.58 -2.31 -41.93
CA LEU A 4 8.50 -3.31 -42.00
C LEU A 4 7.75 -3.21 -43.34
N PRO A 5 7.13 -4.29 -43.82
CA PRO A 5 6.29 -4.24 -45.03
C PRO A 5 5.15 -3.21 -44.90
N LYS A 6 4.89 -2.44 -45.97
CA LYS A 6 3.88 -1.35 -45.98
C LYS A 6 2.46 -1.78 -45.58
N ASN A 7 2.08 -3.03 -45.87
CA ASN A 7 0.76 -3.58 -45.59
C ASN A 7 0.83 -4.69 -44.52
N LEU A 8 1.77 -4.59 -43.58
CA LEU A 8 1.90 -5.56 -42.51
C LEU A 8 0.64 -5.58 -41.64
N SER A 9 -0.02 -6.74 -41.61
CA SER A 9 -1.10 -7.06 -40.68
C SER A 9 -0.64 -8.24 -39.82
N VAL A 10 -0.79 -8.12 -38.50
CA VAL A 10 -0.37 -9.15 -37.56
C VAL A 10 -1.59 -9.61 -36.76
N ASN A 11 -2.04 -10.84 -36.99
CA ASN A 11 -3.17 -11.40 -36.23
C ASN A 11 -2.81 -11.68 -34.76
N GLY A 12 -1.55 -12.00 -34.48
CA GLY A 12 -1.02 -12.24 -33.13
C GLY A 12 -0.25 -11.05 -32.58
N SER A 13 0.79 -11.34 -31.79
CA SER A 13 1.69 -10.33 -31.23
C SER A 13 2.89 -10.04 -32.14
N LEU A 14 3.42 -8.83 -32.04
CA LEU A 14 4.62 -8.37 -32.73
C LEU A 14 5.61 -7.81 -31.72
N TYR A 15 6.75 -8.48 -31.61
CA TYR A 15 7.83 -8.13 -30.70
C TYR A 15 8.97 -7.51 -31.51
N LEU A 16 9.17 -6.21 -31.35
CA LEU A 16 10.23 -5.44 -32.02
C LEU A 16 11.28 -4.93 -31.05
N GLU A 17 11.27 -5.43 -29.82
CA GLU A 17 12.19 -4.99 -28.78
C GLU A 17 13.65 -5.05 -29.26
N TYR A 18 14.41 -3.99 -29.00
CA TYR A 18 15.82 -3.85 -29.42
C TYR A 18 16.08 -3.91 -30.93
N SER A 19 15.03 -3.88 -31.77
CA SER A 19 15.19 -3.85 -33.22
C SER A 19 15.60 -2.46 -33.73
N LYS A 20 16.23 -2.44 -34.91
CA LYS A 20 16.58 -1.21 -35.64
C LYS A 20 15.42 -0.64 -36.47
N VAL A 21 14.18 -1.10 -36.23
CA VAL A 21 13.01 -0.61 -36.95
C VAL A 21 12.81 0.86 -36.63
N LYS A 22 12.66 1.69 -37.67
CA LYS A 22 12.51 3.15 -37.54
C LYS A 22 11.05 3.61 -37.65
N PHE A 23 10.20 2.83 -38.32
CA PHE A 23 8.81 3.20 -38.59
C PHE A 23 7.88 2.00 -38.53
N LEU A 24 6.67 2.21 -38.00
CA LEU A 24 5.53 1.32 -38.22
C LEU A 24 4.78 1.78 -39.49
N PRO A 25 4.17 0.85 -40.26
CA PRO A 25 3.35 1.22 -41.42
C PRO A 25 2.11 2.05 -41.02
N GLU A 26 1.63 2.93 -41.92
CA GLU A 26 0.46 3.80 -41.64
C GLU A 26 -0.83 3.00 -41.38
N ASN A 27 -1.07 1.94 -42.16
CA ASN A 27 -2.24 1.05 -42.04
C ASN A 27 -1.92 -0.19 -41.20
N PHE A 28 -1.08 -0.04 -40.17
CA PHE A 28 -0.69 -1.14 -39.30
C PHE A 28 -1.84 -1.55 -38.37
N SER A 29 -2.21 -2.82 -38.43
CA SER A 29 -3.19 -3.43 -37.53
C SER A 29 -2.57 -4.62 -36.83
N ILE A 30 -2.76 -4.68 -35.51
CA ILE A 30 -2.28 -5.78 -34.68
C ILE A 30 -3.40 -6.35 -33.80
N GLY A 31 -3.61 -7.66 -33.93
CA GLY A 31 -4.63 -8.41 -33.22
C GLY A 31 -4.22 -8.82 -31.81
N GLY A 32 -2.92 -8.84 -31.50
CA GLY A 32 -2.36 -9.18 -30.18
C GLY A 32 -1.57 -8.04 -29.55
N SER A 33 -0.43 -8.35 -28.93
CA SER A 33 0.42 -7.38 -28.24
C SER A 33 1.48 -6.76 -29.15
N LEU A 34 1.82 -5.49 -28.92
CA LEU A 34 2.88 -4.78 -29.62
C LEU A 34 3.96 -4.33 -28.62
N GLU A 35 5.19 -4.80 -28.81
CA GLU A 35 6.31 -4.44 -27.94
C GLU A 35 7.39 -3.69 -28.74
N LEU A 36 7.57 -2.41 -28.40
CA LEU A 36 8.44 -1.45 -29.10
C LEU A 36 9.59 -0.96 -28.21
N ALA A 37 9.84 -1.62 -27.08
CA ALA A 37 10.87 -1.22 -26.13
C ALA A 37 12.24 -1.13 -26.81
N ASN A 38 12.94 -0.03 -26.57
CA ASN A 38 14.30 0.20 -27.12
C ASN A 38 14.39 0.12 -28.66
N THR A 39 13.33 0.51 -29.38
CA THR A 39 13.35 0.67 -30.84
C THR A 39 13.82 2.06 -31.27
N GLU A 40 14.11 2.21 -32.55
CA GLU A 40 14.41 3.50 -33.20
C GLU A 40 13.14 4.26 -33.63
N ILE A 41 11.95 3.76 -33.30
CA ILE A 41 10.66 4.37 -33.65
C ILE A 41 10.45 5.67 -32.87
N GLU A 42 10.13 6.75 -33.59
CA GLU A 42 9.86 8.06 -33.00
C GLU A 42 8.37 8.43 -33.02
N ILE A 43 7.62 7.93 -34.02
CA ILE A 43 6.22 8.29 -34.28
C ILE A 43 5.38 7.01 -34.40
N LEU A 44 4.23 6.99 -33.73
CA LEU A 44 3.23 5.94 -33.84
C LEU A 44 2.19 6.30 -34.93
N PRO A 45 1.65 5.32 -35.68
CA PRO A 45 0.60 5.57 -36.66
C PRO A 45 -0.66 6.17 -36.02
N LYS A 46 -1.31 7.13 -36.71
CA LYS A 46 -2.49 7.85 -36.19
C LYS A 46 -3.65 6.94 -35.78
N ASN A 47 -3.83 5.82 -36.46
CA ASN A 47 -4.93 4.87 -36.24
C ASN A 47 -4.44 3.57 -35.57
N LEU A 48 -3.35 3.65 -34.80
CA LEU A 48 -2.83 2.48 -34.09
C LEU A 48 -3.87 1.95 -33.10
N SER A 49 -4.26 0.69 -33.30
CA SER A 49 -5.14 -0.05 -32.40
C SER A 49 -4.44 -1.34 -31.99
N VAL A 50 -4.34 -1.57 -30.67
CA VAL A 50 -3.72 -2.75 -30.09
C VAL A 50 -4.76 -3.45 -29.20
N ARG A 51 -5.16 -4.66 -29.57
CA ARG A 51 -6.22 -5.37 -28.85
C ARG A 51 -5.78 -5.86 -27.47
N ASP A 52 -4.51 -6.26 -27.34
CA ASP A 52 -3.97 -6.73 -26.07
C ASP A 52 -3.08 -5.64 -25.44
N ASN A 53 -1.77 -5.86 -25.37
CA ASN A 53 -0.84 -5.01 -24.63
C ASN A 53 0.02 -4.16 -25.57
N LEU A 54 0.21 -2.89 -25.23
CA LEU A 54 1.14 -1.99 -25.91
C LEU A 54 2.26 -1.61 -24.94
N LYS A 55 3.48 -2.09 -25.20
CA LYS A 55 4.68 -1.74 -24.42
C LYS A 55 5.57 -0.83 -25.24
N LEU A 56 5.71 0.42 -24.81
CA LEU A 56 6.54 1.38 -25.53
C LEU A 56 7.95 1.46 -24.95
N LYS A 57 8.08 1.67 -23.63
CA LYS A 57 9.34 1.85 -22.86
C LYS A 57 10.52 2.45 -23.65
N SER A 58 10.23 3.39 -24.54
CA SER A 58 11.16 3.97 -25.50
C SER A 58 11.39 5.43 -25.15
N LYS A 59 12.66 5.84 -25.23
CA LYS A 59 13.06 7.24 -24.98
C LYS A 59 12.83 8.13 -26.20
N LYS A 60 12.41 7.58 -27.35
CA LYS A 60 12.28 8.31 -28.61
C LYS A 60 10.87 8.74 -28.93
N ILE A 61 9.87 7.93 -28.58
CA ILE A 61 8.46 8.28 -28.74
C ILE A 61 8.12 9.42 -27.77
N LYS A 62 7.58 10.51 -28.32
CA LYS A 62 7.24 11.74 -27.57
C LYS A 62 5.74 11.96 -27.41
N GLU A 63 4.93 11.33 -28.25
CA GLU A 63 3.48 11.50 -28.29
C GLU A 63 2.76 10.18 -28.60
N LEU A 64 1.52 10.09 -28.14
CA LEU A 64 0.59 9.02 -28.50
C LEU A 64 -0.41 9.55 -29.53
N PRO A 65 -0.92 8.71 -30.43
CA PRO A 65 -1.96 9.13 -31.35
C PRO A 65 -3.28 9.38 -30.59
N GLU A 66 -4.06 10.37 -31.03
CA GLU A 66 -5.30 10.79 -30.33
C GLU A 66 -6.30 9.66 -30.13
N ASN A 67 -6.46 8.78 -31.13
CA ASN A 67 -7.42 7.68 -31.11
C ASN A 67 -6.80 6.34 -30.70
N LEU A 68 -5.73 6.37 -29.89
CA LEU A 68 -5.07 5.15 -29.43
C LEU A 68 -6.04 4.28 -28.62
N PHE A 69 -6.23 3.04 -29.06
CA PHE A 69 -6.97 2.02 -28.32
C PHE A 69 -6.03 0.92 -27.82
N VAL A 70 -6.09 0.62 -26.53
CA VAL A 70 -5.39 -0.49 -25.89
C VAL A 70 -6.39 -1.31 -25.06
N GLY A 71 -6.61 -2.56 -25.47
CA GLY A 71 -7.64 -3.38 -24.83
C GLY A 71 -7.25 -3.97 -23.48
N ARG A 72 -5.95 -4.13 -23.20
CA ARG A 72 -5.43 -4.60 -21.91
C ARG A 72 -4.43 -3.60 -21.32
N GLU A 73 -3.13 -3.90 -21.38
CA GLU A 73 -2.09 -3.11 -20.70
C GLU A 73 -1.41 -2.09 -21.62
N LEU A 74 -1.27 -0.86 -21.13
CA LEU A 74 -0.47 0.19 -21.75
C LEU A 74 0.73 0.53 -20.85
N ASP A 75 1.94 0.15 -21.27
CA ASP A 75 3.19 0.48 -20.57
C ASP A 75 3.90 1.65 -21.25
N LEU A 76 3.83 2.81 -20.59
CA LEU A 76 4.51 4.06 -20.94
C LEU A 76 5.63 4.39 -19.94
N SER A 77 6.07 3.41 -19.15
CA SER A 77 7.09 3.61 -18.14
C SER A 77 8.40 4.08 -18.78
N SER A 78 9.08 5.01 -18.11
CA SER A 78 10.35 5.61 -18.57
C SER A 78 10.32 6.25 -19.97
N THR A 79 9.14 6.57 -20.51
CA THR A 79 9.00 7.29 -21.78
C THR A 79 9.17 8.80 -21.60
N LYS A 80 9.44 9.51 -22.71
CA LYS A 80 9.51 10.98 -22.73
C LYS A 80 8.16 11.65 -22.98
N ILE A 81 7.07 10.88 -23.06
CA ILE A 81 5.72 11.40 -23.27
C ILE A 81 5.36 12.33 -22.11
N GLU A 82 4.88 13.53 -22.43
CA GLU A 82 4.49 14.53 -21.43
C GLU A 82 2.97 14.65 -21.25
N ILE A 83 2.20 14.27 -22.27
CA ILE A 83 0.74 14.45 -22.34
C ILE A 83 0.09 13.16 -22.84
N LEU A 84 -0.97 12.73 -22.16
CA LEU A 84 -1.85 11.67 -22.65
C LEU A 84 -2.99 12.27 -23.50
N PRO A 85 -3.39 11.62 -24.60
CA PRO A 85 -4.56 12.03 -25.38
C PRO A 85 -5.83 12.10 -24.52
N LYS A 86 -6.71 13.06 -24.81
CA LYS A 86 -7.97 13.22 -24.06
C LYS A 86 -8.91 12.03 -24.25
N SER A 87 -8.88 11.40 -25.41
CA SER A 87 -9.68 10.22 -25.79
C SER A 87 -9.02 8.89 -25.43
N LEU A 88 -7.90 8.89 -24.70
CA LEU A 88 -7.23 7.65 -24.34
C LEU A 88 -8.12 6.78 -23.45
N ILE A 89 -8.38 5.55 -23.89
CA ILE A 89 -9.12 4.55 -23.13
C ILE A 89 -8.16 3.39 -22.80
N VAL A 90 -7.99 3.12 -21.49
CA VAL A 90 -7.23 1.95 -21.00
C VAL A 90 -8.15 1.07 -20.17
N LYS A 91 -8.58 -0.06 -20.76
CA LYS A 91 -9.48 -1.01 -20.09
C LYS A 91 -8.77 -1.87 -19.04
N GLY A 92 -7.48 -2.14 -19.23
CA GLY A 92 -6.65 -2.89 -18.29
C GLY A 92 -5.72 -1.97 -17.50
N ASN A 93 -4.45 -2.39 -17.39
CA ASN A 93 -3.45 -1.68 -16.59
C ASN A 93 -2.81 -0.52 -17.36
N LEU A 94 -2.43 0.53 -16.65
CA LEU A 94 -1.63 1.64 -17.18
C LEU A 94 -0.39 1.86 -16.31
N ASP A 95 0.79 1.69 -16.90
CA ASP A 95 2.06 1.99 -16.23
C ASP A 95 2.67 3.29 -16.76
N LEU A 96 2.74 4.32 -15.91
CA LEU A 96 3.37 5.62 -16.19
C LEU A 96 4.63 5.85 -15.35
N LYS A 97 5.16 4.82 -14.69
CA LYS A 97 6.29 4.92 -13.75
C LYS A 97 7.50 5.57 -14.41
N TYR A 98 8.12 6.54 -13.72
CA TYR A 98 9.26 7.31 -14.24
C TYR A 98 9.01 8.05 -15.57
N SER A 99 7.76 8.21 -16.02
CA SER A 99 7.45 9.02 -17.21
C SER A 99 7.54 10.51 -16.92
N ASN A 100 7.58 11.32 -17.98
CA ASN A 100 7.56 12.78 -17.90
C ASN A 100 6.14 13.37 -17.81
N ILE A 101 5.11 12.54 -17.66
CA ILE A 101 3.72 12.99 -17.59
C ILE A 101 3.52 13.90 -16.38
N LYS A 102 2.87 15.05 -16.62
CA LYS A 102 2.62 16.09 -15.61
C LYS A 102 1.16 16.15 -15.16
N THR A 103 0.23 15.72 -16.01
CA THR A 103 -1.22 15.73 -15.74
C THR A 103 -1.89 14.53 -16.38
N LEU A 104 -2.99 14.06 -15.80
CA LEU A 104 -3.91 13.11 -16.41
C LEU A 104 -5.06 13.87 -17.09
N PRO A 105 -5.71 13.31 -18.13
CA PRO A 105 -6.89 13.92 -18.74
C PRO A 105 -8.05 14.11 -17.75
N GLU A 106 -8.95 15.05 -18.06
CA GLU A 106 -10.23 15.17 -17.34
C GLU A 106 -11.11 13.94 -17.59
N ASN A 107 -11.93 13.57 -16.60
CA ASN A 107 -12.81 12.39 -16.65
C ASN A 107 -12.07 11.07 -16.98
N PHE A 108 -10.77 11.02 -16.67
CA PHE A 108 -9.95 9.85 -16.95
C PHE A 108 -10.28 8.71 -15.97
N SER A 109 -10.26 7.48 -16.46
CA SER A 109 -10.46 6.28 -15.65
C SER A 109 -9.57 5.15 -16.15
N VAL A 110 -9.11 4.30 -15.24
CA VAL A 110 -8.32 3.10 -15.58
C VAL A 110 -9.08 1.87 -15.08
N GLY A 111 -9.36 0.92 -15.97
CA GLY A 111 -10.13 -0.28 -15.59
C GLY A 111 -9.36 -1.27 -14.71
N GLY A 112 -8.03 -1.32 -14.86
CA GLY A 112 -7.13 -2.14 -14.03
C GLY A 112 -6.29 -1.32 -13.06
N ASN A 113 -5.02 -1.70 -12.90
CA ASN A 113 -4.06 -1.03 -12.03
C ASN A 113 -3.49 0.22 -12.71
N LEU A 114 -3.19 1.25 -11.93
CA LEU A 114 -2.49 2.45 -12.38
C LEU A 114 -1.22 2.69 -11.57
N ASN A 115 -0.08 2.80 -12.27
CA ASN A 115 1.21 3.09 -11.67
C ASN A 115 1.69 4.50 -12.04
N LEU A 116 1.64 5.43 -11.08
CA LEU A 116 2.13 6.83 -11.19
C LEU A 116 3.44 7.06 -10.42
N ARG A 117 4.11 5.99 -9.99
CA ARG A 117 5.30 6.08 -9.14
C ARG A 117 6.43 6.88 -9.81
N ASN A 118 7.04 7.79 -9.05
CA ASN A 118 8.09 8.72 -9.50
C ASN A 118 7.68 9.56 -10.73
N THR A 119 6.40 9.93 -10.86
CA THR A 119 5.95 10.90 -11.88
C THR A 119 5.99 12.34 -11.35
N LYS A 120 5.85 13.30 -12.28
CA LYS A 120 5.75 14.73 -11.96
C LYS A 120 4.30 15.19 -11.73
N ILE A 121 3.35 14.25 -11.70
CA ILE A 121 1.94 14.53 -11.44
C ILE A 121 1.79 15.10 -10.03
N LYS A 122 1.05 16.20 -9.93
CA LYS A 122 0.78 16.91 -8.68
C LYS A 122 -0.66 16.73 -8.18
N THR A 123 -1.59 16.48 -9.09
CA THR A 123 -3.02 16.36 -8.80
C THR A 123 -3.63 15.24 -9.64
N LEU A 124 -4.60 14.53 -9.05
CA LEU A 124 -5.46 13.60 -9.76
C LEU A 124 -6.71 14.33 -10.30
N PRO A 125 -7.32 13.87 -11.40
CA PRO A 125 -8.60 14.41 -11.87
C PRO A 125 -9.71 14.34 -10.81
N LYS A 126 -10.74 15.17 -10.91
CA LYS A 126 -11.94 15.01 -10.07
C LYS A 126 -12.69 13.73 -10.44
N ASN A 127 -13.35 13.09 -9.47
CA ASN A 127 -14.08 11.83 -9.66
C ASN A 127 -13.22 10.73 -10.31
N PHE A 128 -11.94 10.69 -9.96
CA PHE A 128 -10.99 9.78 -10.56
C PHE A 128 -11.22 8.34 -10.08
N SER A 129 -11.24 7.38 -11.00
CA SER A 129 -11.52 5.98 -10.70
C SER A 129 -10.44 5.06 -11.28
N VAL A 130 -9.96 4.16 -10.41
CA VAL A 130 -9.04 3.07 -10.75
C VAL A 130 -9.68 1.76 -10.30
N GLY A 131 -9.93 0.84 -11.24
CA GLY A 131 -10.61 -0.42 -10.94
C GLY A 131 -9.75 -1.41 -10.13
N GLY A 132 -8.43 -1.29 -10.22
CA GLY A 132 -7.47 -2.06 -9.43
C GLY A 132 -6.71 -1.21 -8.40
N ASN A 133 -5.40 -1.46 -8.30
CA ASN A 133 -4.48 -0.76 -7.40
C ASN A 133 -4.01 0.57 -8.00
N LEU A 134 -3.76 1.56 -7.13
CA LEU A 134 -3.19 2.85 -7.49
C LEU A 134 -1.86 3.08 -6.75
N ASP A 135 -0.75 3.12 -7.49
CA ASP A 135 0.59 3.38 -6.95
C ASP A 135 1.03 4.83 -7.24
N LEU A 136 1.10 5.65 -6.20
CA LEU A 136 1.49 7.06 -6.24
C LEU A 136 2.89 7.31 -5.65
N ARG A 137 3.65 6.25 -5.32
CA ARG A 137 4.89 6.39 -4.53
C ARG A 137 5.87 7.38 -5.12
N ASN A 138 6.49 8.18 -4.26
CA ASN A 138 7.48 9.19 -4.65
C ASN A 138 6.97 10.17 -5.74
N SER A 139 5.66 10.35 -5.87
CA SER A 139 5.09 11.37 -6.74
C SER A 139 4.99 12.72 -6.01
N HIS A 140 4.59 13.75 -6.74
CA HIS A 140 4.42 15.09 -6.17
C HIS A 140 2.98 15.36 -5.72
N ILE A 141 2.17 14.32 -5.59
CA ILE A 141 0.78 14.41 -5.12
C ILE A 141 0.77 14.82 -3.65
N ASN A 142 -0.02 15.82 -3.33
CA ASN A 142 -0.21 16.34 -1.97
C ASN A 142 -1.66 16.30 -1.49
N ILE A 143 -2.61 16.07 -2.39
CA ILE A 143 -4.04 15.97 -2.12
C ILE A 143 -4.62 14.87 -3.00
N LEU A 144 -5.39 13.96 -2.42
CA LEU A 144 -6.19 12.99 -3.18
C LEU A 144 -7.47 13.66 -3.70
N SER A 145 -7.94 13.23 -4.87
CA SER A 145 -9.15 13.80 -5.46
C SER A 145 -10.39 13.52 -4.62
N GLU A 146 -11.32 14.48 -4.57
CA GLU A 146 -12.68 14.22 -4.08
C GLU A 146 -13.32 13.08 -4.88
N ASN A 147 -14.05 12.21 -4.18
CA ASN A 147 -14.68 11.01 -4.74
C ASN A 147 -13.69 10.08 -5.46
N LEU A 148 -12.43 10.03 -5.01
CA LEU A 148 -11.47 9.04 -5.49
C LEU A 148 -12.01 7.63 -5.22
N TYR A 149 -12.07 6.80 -6.26
CA TYR A 149 -12.38 5.38 -6.16
C TYR A 149 -11.18 4.52 -6.55
N VAL A 150 -10.79 3.62 -5.66
CA VAL A 150 -9.75 2.60 -5.89
C VAL A 150 -10.30 1.24 -5.52
N GLY A 151 -10.46 0.37 -6.51
CA GLY A 151 -11.02 -0.98 -6.33
C GLY A 151 -10.07 -1.94 -5.59
N GLY A 152 -8.78 -1.63 -5.52
CA GLY A 152 -7.77 -2.37 -4.75
C GLY A 152 -7.07 -1.49 -3.71
N ASN A 153 -5.75 -1.62 -3.65
CA ASN A 153 -4.87 -0.91 -2.72
C ASN A 153 -4.50 0.48 -3.25
N LEU A 154 -4.39 1.46 -2.35
CA LEU A 154 -3.79 2.77 -2.62
C LEU A 154 -2.42 2.86 -1.94
N ASN A 155 -1.37 3.08 -2.72
CA ASN A 155 -0.03 3.32 -2.18
C ASN A 155 0.44 4.76 -2.43
N GLY A 156 0.35 5.60 -1.41
CA GLY A 156 0.83 6.97 -1.37
C GLY A 156 2.13 7.17 -0.58
N GLU A 157 2.94 6.12 -0.39
CA GLU A 157 4.20 6.23 0.38
C GLU A 157 5.16 7.28 -0.21
N SER A 158 5.82 8.03 0.68
CA SER A 158 6.78 9.10 0.34
C SER A 158 6.19 10.17 -0.60
N THR A 159 4.90 10.47 -0.42
CA THR A 159 4.22 11.62 -1.06
C THR A 159 4.01 12.74 -0.04
N LYS A 160 3.52 13.90 -0.50
CA LYS A 160 3.25 15.05 0.37
C LYS A 160 1.80 15.12 0.85
N ILE A 161 1.10 13.98 0.86
CA ILE A 161 -0.29 13.92 1.29
C ILE A 161 -0.38 14.33 2.76
N LYS A 162 -1.17 15.36 3.05
CA LYS A 162 -1.39 15.89 4.40
C LYS A 162 -2.77 15.55 4.97
N VAL A 163 -3.78 15.47 4.10
CA VAL A 163 -5.19 15.26 4.46
C VAL A 163 -5.83 14.31 3.46
N LEU A 164 -6.73 13.45 3.94
CA LEU A 164 -7.59 12.62 3.11
C LEU A 164 -8.94 13.33 2.89
N PRO A 165 -9.52 13.28 1.67
CA PRO A 165 -10.86 13.80 1.43
C PRO A 165 -11.90 13.00 2.22
N GLU A 166 -13.08 13.56 2.48
CA GLU A 166 -14.12 12.88 3.27
C GLU A 166 -14.74 11.66 2.55
N ASN A 167 -14.92 11.74 1.23
CA ASN A 167 -15.70 10.77 0.45
C ASN A 167 -14.84 9.92 -0.51
N PHE A 168 -13.63 9.52 -0.12
CA PHE A 168 -12.85 8.57 -0.93
C PHE A 168 -13.13 7.12 -0.55
N ILE A 169 -12.93 6.22 -1.52
CA ILE A 169 -13.12 4.79 -1.37
C ILE A 169 -11.82 4.08 -1.79
N VAL A 170 -11.27 3.31 -0.87
CA VAL A 170 -10.20 2.32 -1.11
C VAL A 170 -10.70 1.00 -0.57
N HIS A 171 -10.88 0.00 -1.42
CA HIS A 171 -11.41 -1.30 -1.02
C HIS A 171 -10.37 -2.21 -0.36
N GLY A 172 -9.09 -2.04 -0.71
CA GLY A 172 -7.98 -2.79 -0.14
C GLY A 172 -7.24 -2.02 0.95
N ASP A 173 -5.92 -2.12 0.92
CA ASP A 173 -5.00 -1.48 1.87
C ASP A 173 -4.70 -0.02 1.48
N LEU A 174 -4.39 0.79 2.48
CA LEU A 174 -3.97 2.18 2.36
C LEU A 174 -2.56 2.37 2.94
N TYR A 175 -1.58 2.62 2.06
CA TYR A 175 -0.20 2.86 2.44
C TYR A 175 0.12 4.35 2.33
N LEU A 176 0.40 4.99 3.46
CA LEU A 176 0.69 6.43 3.62
C LEU A 176 1.95 6.65 4.46
N ARG A 177 2.86 5.69 4.42
CA ARG A 177 4.16 5.74 5.07
C ARG A 177 4.97 6.93 4.57
N ASP A 178 5.72 7.60 5.45
CA ASP A 178 6.61 8.72 5.11
C ASP A 178 5.86 9.86 4.37
N THR A 179 4.64 10.15 4.82
CA THR A 179 3.83 11.27 4.32
C THR A 179 3.77 12.42 5.33
N GLU A 180 3.26 13.58 4.89
CA GLU A 180 3.01 14.72 5.77
C GLU A 180 1.66 14.64 6.52
N MET A 181 1.06 13.45 6.59
CA MET A 181 -0.25 13.25 7.20
C MET A 181 -0.24 13.61 8.68
N GLU A 182 -1.14 14.52 9.09
CA GLU A 182 -1.25 14.99 10.48
C GLU A 182 -2.52 14.49 11.18
N THR A 183 -3.58 14.24 10.41
CA THR A 183 -4.89 13.77 10.90
C THR A 183 -5.55 12.83 9.88
N LEU A 184 -6.47 11.99 10.36
CA LEU A 184 -7.42 11.25 9.55
C LEU A 184 -8.81 11.92 9.67
N PRO A 185 -9.74 11.71 8.72
CA PRO A 185 -11.12 12.16 8.85
C PRO A 185 -11.77 11.62 10.13
N GLU A 186 -12.71 12.37 10.73
CA GLU A 186 -13.37 11.97 11.98
C GLU A 186 -14.12 10.64 11.85
N LYS A 187 -14.76 10.42 10.69
CA LYS A 187 -15.46 9.18 10.35
C LYS A 187 -14.63 8.38 9.37
N PHE A 188 -13.57 7.76 9.87
CA PHE A 188 -12.66 6.96 9.05
C PHE A 188 -12.63 5.50 9.50
N SER A 189 -12.73 4.60 8.52
CA SER A 189 -12.58 3.15 8.70
C SER A 189 -12.06 2.54 7.41
N ILE A 190 -11.29 1.46 7.51
CA ILE A 190 -10.82 0.72 6.33
C ILE A 190 -10.86 -0.78 6.61
N ASN A 191 -11.31 -1.57 5.62
CA ASN A 191 -11.37 -3.03 5.76
C ASN A 191 -9.99 -3.69 5.57
N GLY A 192 -9.11 -3.06 4.79
CA GLY A 192 -7.72 -3.48 4.64
C GLY A 192 -6.82 -2.97 5.76
N SER A 193 -5.52 -2.96 5.46
CA SER A 193 -4.46 -2.44 6.33
C SER A 193 -4.26 -0.94 6.13
N LEU A 194 -3.75 -0.27 7.16
CA LEU A 194 -3.37 1.14 7.15
C LEU A 194 -1.92 1.29 7.58
N ASP A 195 -1.05 1.76 6.69
CA ASP A 195 0.33 2.10 7.02
C ASP A 195 0.51 3.61 7.12
N LEU A 196 0.71 4.13 8.33
CA LEU A 196 1.02 5.53 8.61
C LEU A 196 2.44 5.71 9.17
N GLY A 197 3.30 4.70 9.07
CA GLY A 197 4.64 4.75 9.66
C GLY A 197 5.44 5.95 9.14
N PHE A 198 6.27 6.55 9.99
CA PHE A 198 7.07 7.74 9.65
C PHE A 198 6.26 8.97 9.19
N SER A 199 4.94 8.97 9.33
CA SER A 199 4.12 10.16 9.09
C SER A 199 4.10 11.11 10.28
N LYS A 200 3.49 12.29 10.11
CA LYS A 200 3.33 13.31 11.17
C LYS A 200 2.05 13.12 11.99
N ILE A 201 1.42 11.95 11.95
CA ILE A 201 0.14 11.70 12.62
C ILE A 201 0.32 11.85 14.13
N LYS A 202 -0.57 12.61 14.77
CA LYS A 202 -0.52 12.87 16.22
C LYS A 202 -1.71 12.29 16.99
N LYS A 203 -2.82 12.07 16.29
CA LYS A 203 -4.09 11.57 16.84
C LYS A 203 -4.80 10.71 15.80
N LEU A 204 -5.52 9.72 16.28
CA LEU A 204 -6.46 8.92 15.50
C LEU A 204 -7.89 9.29 15.89
N PRO A 205 -8.87 9.15 14.98
CA PRO A 205 -10.27 9.36 15.30
C PRO A 205 -10.77 8.31 16.30
N GLU A 206 -11.76 8.69 17.11
CA GLU A 206 -12.44 7.75 18.01
C GLU A 206 -13.19 6.69 17.22
N ASN A 207 -13.32 5.48 17.79
CA ASN A 207 -13.98 4.32 17.17
C ASN A 207 -13.39 3.91 15.81
N LEU A 208 -12.08 4.17 15.60
CA LEU A 208 -11.38 3.75 14.39
C LEU A 208 -11.38 2.21 14.26
N TYR A 209 -11.86 1.73 13.11
CA TYR A 209 -11.80 0.33 12.71
C TYR A 209 -10.83 0.14 11.54
N ILE A 210 -9.89 -0.79 11.71
CA ILE A 210 -8.95 -1.26 10.69
C ILE A 210 -9.12 -2.78 10.57
N GLY A 211 -9.59 -3.30 9.44
CA GLY A 211 -9.78 -4.74 9.29
C GLY A 211 -8.46 -5.53 9.17
N GLY A 212 -7.41 -4.90 8.67
CA GLY A 212 -6.07 -5.46 8.54
C GLY A 212 -5.07 -4.97 9.60
N TYR A 213 -3.83 -4.74 9.17
CA TYR A 213 -2.73 -4.24 10.01
C TYR A 213 -2.79 -2.72 10.18
N LEU A 214 -2.42 -2.21 11.37
CA LEU A 214 -2.19 -0.79 11.60
C LEU A 214 -0.71 -0.51 11.94
N ASN A 215 -0.04 0.27 11.08
CA ASN A 215 1.33 0.75 11.33
C ASN A 215 1.32 2.21 11.81
N LEU A 216 1.85 2.46 13.01
CA LEU A 216 2.09 3.80 13.54
C LEU A 216 3.57 4.01 13.89
N ARG A 217 4.45 3.11 13.45
CA ARG A 217 5.87 3.15 13.79
C ARG A 217 6.51 4.50 13.45
N ASN A 218 7.35 5.02 14.35
CA ASN A 218 8.04 6.31 14.16
C ASN A 218 7.09 7.49 13.87
N THR A 219 5.92 7.53 14.52
CA THR A 219 5.00 8.69 14.47
C THR A 219 5.04 9.45 15.79
N GLU A 220 4.48 10.67 15.79
CA GLU A 220 4.40 11.52 16.99
C GLU A 220 3.17 11.24 17.86
N ILE A 221 2.44 10.14 17.61
CA ILE A 221 1.24 9.80 18.38
C ILE A 221 1.57 9.53 19.85
N GLU A 222 0.75 10.10 20.74
CA GLU A 222 0.95 10.05 22.20
C GLU A 222 -0.09 9.16 22.89
N VAL A 223 -1.29 9.05 22.33
CA VAL A 223 -2.43 8.31 22.89
C VAL A 223 -3.22 7.63 21.78
N LEU A 224 -3.67 6.41 22.03
CA LEU A 224 -4.63 5.69 21.17
C LEU A 224 -6.07 5.96 21.62
N PRO A 225 -7.04 6.02 20.70
CA PRO A 225 -8.46 6.24 21.03
C PRO A 225 -9.05 5.07 21.83
N LYS A 226 -10.09 5.34 22.64
CA LYS A 226 -10.57 4.39 23.65
C LYS A 226 -11.29 3.15 23.09
N ASN A 227 -11.63 3.13 21.81
CA ASN A 227 -12.30 2.01 21.13
C ASN A 227 -11.61 1.68 19.78
N LEU A 228 -10.29 1.57 19.79
CA LEU A 228 -9.52 1.19 18.61
C LEU A 228 -9.69 -0.32 18.34
N SER A 229 -10.16 -0.69 17.16
CA SER A 229 -10.32 -2.09 16.74
C SER A 229 -9.50 -2.38 15.48
N ILE A 230 -8.62 -3.37 15.59
CA ILE A 230 -7.68 -3.76 14.55
C ILE A 230 -7.79 -5.28 14.35
N GLY A 231 -8.16 -5.72 13.16
CA GLY A 231 -8.30 -7.16 12.86
C GLY A 231 -6.97 -7.89 12.74
N GLY A 232 -5.90 -7.18 12.36
CA GLY A 232 -4.54 -7.70 12.23
C GLY A 232 -3.59 -7.21 13.32
N ASN A 233 -2.31 -7.03 12.97
CA ASN A 233 -1.29 -6.59 13.91
C ASN A 233 -1.38 -5.07 14.19
N LEU A 234 -0.75 -4.63 15.28
CA LEU A 234 -0.57 -3.21 15.61
C LEU A 234 0.91 -2.93 15.85
N ASN A 235 1.49 -1.97 15.13
CA ASN A 235 2.86 -1.52 15.35
C ASN A 235 2.91 -0.10 15.94
N LEU A 236 3.44 0.00 17.16
CA LEU A 236 3.64 1.23 17.93
C LEU A 236 5.13 1.49 18.24
N GLU A 237 6.05 0.77 17.60
CA GLU A 237 7.49 0.93 17.82
C GLU A 237 7.91 2.39 17.58
N SER A 238 8.78 2.92 18.43
CA SER A 238 9.28 4.29 18.31
C SER A 238 8.19 5.36 18.27
N THR A 239 7.06 5.14 18.94
CA THR A 239 6.04 6.16 19.22
C THR A 239 6.25 6.77 20.62
N LYS A 240 5.41 7.75 20.99
CA LYS A 240 5.39 8.32 22.35
C LYS A 240 4.33 7.67 23.26
N ILE A 241 3.64 6.64 22.78
CA ILE A 241 2.61 5.94 23.56
C ILE A 241 3.26 5.31 24.79
N LYS A 242 2.60 5.51 25.94
CA LYS A 242 3.00 4.93 27.22
C LYS A 242 1.97 3.96 27.79
N VAL A 243 0.72 4.05 27.35
CA VAL A 243 -0.40 3.28 27.91
C VAL A 243 -1.28 2.80 26.76
N LEU A 244 -1.59 1.50 26.74
CA LEU A 244 -2.59 0.91 25.85
C LEU A 244 -4.00 1.17 26.42
N PRO A 245 -5.00 1.56 25.59
CA PRO A 245 -6.35 1.85 26.10
C PRO A 245 -7.10 0.59 26.52
N GLU A 246 -7.99 0.70 27.51
CA GLU A 246 -8.70 -0.43 28.13
C GLU A 246 -9.53 -1.27 27.14
N ASN A 247 -10.20 -0.63 26.17
CA ASN A 247 -10.99 -1.32 25.14
C ASN A 247 -10.24 -1.44 23.80
N LEU A 248 -8.90 -1.54 23.84
CA LEU A 248 -8.12 -1.86 22.66
C LEU A 248 -8.46 -3.29 22.19
N SER A 249 -8.83 -3.44 20.92
CA SER A 249 -9.02 -4.74 20.29
C SER A 249 -8.02 -4.96 19.16
N VAL A 250 -7.24 -6.04 19.25
CA VAL A 250 -6.23 -6.43 18.26
C VAL A 250 -6.33 -7.93 18.00
N GLY A 251 -6.51 -8.31 16.74
CA GLY A 251 -6.59 -9.72 16.32
C GLY A 251 -5.25 -10.37 15.98
N GLY A 252 -4.21 -9.57 15.78
CA GLY A 252 -2.84 -10.02 15.51
C GLY A 252 -1.82 -9.48 16.50
N LYS A 253 -0.53 -9.54 16.17
CA LYS A 253 0.60 -9.24 17.06
C LYS A 253 0.67 -7.77 17.47
N LEU A 254 1.29 -7.51 18.61
CA LEU A 254 1.68 -6.18 19.06
C LEU A 254 3.20 -5.97 18.90
N TYR A 255 3.59 -4.94 18.16
CA TYR A 255 4.99 -4.49 18.08
C TYR A 255 5.16 -3.22 18.91
N LEU A 256 5.90 -3.30 20.01
CA LEU A 256 5.99 -2.28 21.05
C LEU A 256 7.45 -2.04 21.44
N ASP A 257 7.77 -0.81 21.82
CA ASP A 257 8.95 -0.53 22.65
C ASP A 257 8.63 -0.95 24.10
N ILE A 258 8.81 -2.23 24.43
CA ILE A 258 8.31 -2.85 25.68
C ILE A 258 8.66 -2.07 26.96
N ASP A 259 9.84 -1.48 27.04
CA ASP A 259 10.31 -0.73 28.22
C ASP A 259 9.57 0.61 28.41
N LYS A 260 8.88 1.10 27.38
CA LYS A 260 8.16 2.39 27.41
C LYS A 260 6.69 2.25 27.76
N ILE A 261 6.13 1.04 27.66
CA ILE A 261 4.70 0.82 27.93
C ILE A 261 4.51 0.48 29.41
N GLN A 262 3.75 1.32 30.11
CA GLN A 262 3.59 1.29 31.56
C GLN A 262 2.59 0.23 32.02
N ASN A 263 1.57 -0.06 31.21
CA ASN A 263 0.52 -1.03 31.51
C ASN A 263 0.75 -2.38 30.83
N ILE A 264 2.00 -2.82 30.76
CA ILE A 264 2.39 -4.21 30.45
C ILE A 264 3.36 -4.73 31.52
N ALA A 265 3.55 -6.05 31.54
CA ALA A 265 4.60 -6.70 32.30
C ALA A 265 5.27 -7.74 31.41
N TYR A 266 6.60 -7.87 31.48
CA TYR A 266 7.34 -8.74 30.58
C TYR A 266 8.42 -9.54 31.29
N SER A 267 8.84 -10.63 30.66
CA SER A 267 9.93 -11.51 31.08
C SER A 267 10.80 -11.84 29.87
N GLN A 268 12.11 -11.94 30.06
CA GLN A 268 13.08 -12.21 28.98
C GLN A 268 14.14 -13.24 29.41
N LYS A 269 14.55 -14.10 28.48
CA LYS A 269 15.54 -15.19 28.74
C LYS A 269 16.99 -14.69 28.82
N CYS A 270 17.34 -13.66 28.06
CA CYS A 270 18.69 -13.11 27.92
C CYS A 270 18.63 -11.61 27.61
N GLU A 271 19.73 -10.87 27.86
CA GLU A 271 19.85 -9.44 27.51
C GLU A 271 19.75 -9.17 26.00
N ASP A 272 19.97 -10.18 25.16
CA ASP A 272 19.91 -10.10 23.69
C ASP A 272 18.61 -10.71 23.13
N SER A 273 17.49 -10.07 23.48
CA SER A 273 16.16 -9.96 22.81
C SER A 273 15.47 -11.14 22.08
N SER A 274 16.01 -12.35 22.00
CA SER A 274 15.46 -13.41 21.14
C SER A 274 14.19 -14.09 21.66
N GLN A 275 13.83 -13.92 22.95
CA GLN A 275 12.63 -14.47 23.57
C GLN A 275 12.12 -13.55 24.67
N ILE A 276 11.25 -12.62 24.29
CA ILE A 276 10.46 -11.79 25.20
C ILE A 276 9.04 -12.35 25.25
N ILE A 277 8.50 -12.47 26.46
CA ILE A 277 7.09 -12.69 26.73
C ILE A 277 6.56 -11.46 27.44
N PHE A 278 5.40 -10.95 27.04
CA PHE A 278 4.73 -9.92 27.83
C PHE A 278 3.23 -10.17 27.95
N ALA A 279 2.68 -9.72 29.08
CA ALA A 279 1.26 -9.64 29.33
C ALA A 279 0.77 -8.20 29.13
N CYS A 280 -0.42 -8.05 28.55
CA CYS A 280 -1.12 -6.78 28.37
C CYS A 280 -2.63 -6.96 28.56
N TRP A 281 -3.37 -5.86 28.73
CA TRP A 281 -4.83 -5.86 28.74
C TRP A 281 -5.37 -5.39 27.39
N ILE A 282 -5.99 -6.30 26.64
CA ILE A 282 -6.61 -6.07 25.33
C ILE A 282 -7.78 -7.03 25.14
N ASN A 283 -8.67 -6.78 24.17
CA ASN A 283 -9.79 -7.68 23.87
C ASN A 283 -10.62 -8.02 25.13
N ASN A 284 -10.74 -7.07 26.07
CA ASN A 284 -11.41 -7.22 27.37
C ASN A 284 -10.83 -8.29 28.31
N GLY A 285 -9.53 -8.58 28.22
CA GLY A 285 -8.87 -9.50 29.14
C GLY A 285 -7.34 -9.46 29.10
N PHE A 286 -6.72 -10.31 29.91
CA PHE A 286 -5.27 -10.53 29.85
C PHE A 286 -4.90 -11.31 28.59
N ALA A 287 -3.95 -10.76 27.83
CA ALA A 287 -3.34 -11.42 26.68
C ALA A 287 -1.84 -11.57 26.87
N ILE A 288 -1.29 -12.66 26.33
CA ILE A 288 0.14 -12.97 26.30
C ILE A 288 0.65 -12.85 24.86
N GLN A 289 1.69 -12.05 24.64
CA GLN A 289 2.46 -12.02 23.40
C GLN A 289 3.75 -12.83 23.57
N MET A 290 4.02 -13.74 22.62
CA MET A 290 5.33 -14.40 22.48
C MET A 290 5.57 -14.77 21.02
N ASN A 291 6.66 -14.29 20.42
CA ASN A 291 6.98 -14.53 19.00
C ASN A 291 5.78 -14.19 18.09
N ASP A 292 5.26 -15.20 17.40
CA ASP A 292 4.14 -15.08 16.48
C ASP A 292 2.76 -15.22 17.13
N PHE A 293 2.70 -15.42 18.45
CA PHE A 293 1.47 -15.64 19.19
C PHE A 293 1.02 -14.37 19.93
N LEU A 294 -0.28 -14.08 19.84
CA LEU A 294 -1.03 -13.24 20.77
C LEU A 294 -2.34 -13.96 21.10
N GLY A 295 -2.65 -14.10 22.39
CA GLY A 295 -3.89 -14.75 22.81
C GLY A 295 -4.04 -14.77 24.32
N THR A 296 -5.10 -15.41 24.79
CA THR A 296 -5.36 -15.61 26.21
C THR A 296 -4.29 -16.47 26.87
N PHE A 297 -4.23 -16.44 28.21
CA PHE A 297 -3.32 -17.30 28.97
C PHE A 297 -3.54 -18.80 28.69
N GLN A 298 -4.80 -19.24 28.57
CA GLN A 298 -5.11 -20.64 28.28
C GLN A 298 -4.62 -21.06 26.90
N GLU A 299 -4.84 -20.22 25.88
CA GLU A 299 -4.33 -20.48 24.52
C GLU A 299 -2.80 -20.51 24.49
N PHE A 300 -2.15 -19.64 25.28
CA PHE A 300 -0.70 -19.65 25.43
C PHE A 300 -0.20 -20.96 26.06
N GLU A 301 -0.85 -21.44 27.12
CA GLU A 301 -0.48 -22.71 27.75
C GLU A 301 -0.59 -23.89 26.79
N ASN A 302 -1.66 -23.94 26.00
CA ASN A 302 -1.86 -24.96 24.97
C ASN A 302 -0.75 -24.89 23.91
N LEU A 303 -0.43 -23.69 23.41
CA LEU A 303 0.66 -23.48 22.45
C LEU A 303 2.00 -23.98 23.00
N VAL A 304 2.28 -23.71 24.27
CA VAL A 304 3.53 -24.12 24.92
C VAL A 304 3.60 -25.64 25.04
N ASP A 305 2.51 -26.30 25.44
CA ASP A 305 2.46 -27.78 25.53
C ASP A 305 2.61 -28.47 24.17
N GLU A 306 2.13 -27.83 23.09
CA GLU A 306 2.31 -28.33 21.73
C GLU A 306 3.75 -28.19 21.23
N LYS A 307 4.45 -27.13 21.62
CA LYS A 307 5.77 -26.77 21.06
C LYS A 307 6.97 -27.16 21.92
N TYR A 308 6.78 -27.29 23.23
CA TYR A 308 7.85 -27.50 24.20
C TYR A 308 7.50 -28.62 25.17
N SER A 309 8.51 -29.21 25.80
CA SER A 309 8.31 -30.31 26.76
C SER A 309 9.20 -30.14 27.99
N GLY A 310 8.79 -30.76 29.10
CA GLY A 310 9.58 -30.82 30.34
C GLY A 310 9.81 -29.44 30.96
N GLU A 311 11.02 -29.20 31.43
CA GLU A 311 11.38 -27.97 32.15
C GLU A 311 11.19 -26.69 31.33
N ILE A 312 11.40 -26.75 30.01
CA ILE A 312 11.24 -25.58 29.12
C ILE A 312 9.78 -25.14 29.06
N ALA A 313 8.84 -26.09 28.93
CA ALA A 313 7.41 -25.78 28.92
C ALA A 313 6.97 -25.16 30.26
N MET A 314 7.43 -25.73 31.37
CA MET A 314 7.17 -25.20 32.72
C MET A 314 7.74 -23.79 32.90
N GLU A 315 8.93 -23.52 32.36
CA GLU A 315 9.59 -22.20 32.42
C GLU A 315 8.74 -21.13 31.71
N TYR A 316 8.31 -21.37 30.47
CA TYR A 316 7.50 -20.40 29.71
C TYR A 316 6.15 -20.10 30.36
N LYS A 317 5.44 -21.14 30.84
CA LYS A 317 4.18 -20.96 31.56
C LYS A 317 4.37 -20.14 32.83
N LYS A 318 5.46 -20.38 33.57
CA LYS A 318 5.82 -19.62 34.77
C LYS A 318 6.11 -18.15 34.44
N TRP A 319 6.79 -17.85 33.35
CA TRP A 319 7.03 -16.47 32.91
C TRP A 319 5.73 -15.75 32.57
N ALA A 320 4.88 -16.34 31.73
CA ALA A 320 3.58 -15.75 31.39
C ALA A 320 2.70 -15.52 32.64
N SER A 321 2.63 -16.50 33.55
CA SER A 321 1.90 -16.35 34.82
C SER A 321 2.46 -15.23 35.70
N THR A 322 3.79 -15.08 35.74
CA THR A 322 4.45 -13.99 36.48
C THR A 322 4.12 -12.63 35.88
N CYS A 323 4.15 -12.51 34.55
CA CYS A 323 3.77 -11.28 33.85
C CYS A 323 2.31 -10.89 34.17
N ILE A 324 1.36 -11.84 34.18
CA ILE A 324 -0.04 -11.54 34.54
C ILE A 324 -0.15 -11.02 35.97
N LYS A 325 0.53 -11.65 36.93
CA LYS A 325 0.50 -11.22 38.34
C LYS A 325 1.04 -9.80 38.51
N GLU A 326 2.19 -9.51 37.89
CA GLU A 326 2.77 -8.17 37.92
C GLU A 326 1.87 -7.13 37.25
N LEU A 327 1.32 -7.44 36.08
CA LEU A 327 0.39 -6.56 35.39
C LEU A 327 -0.87 -6.31 36.22
N THR A 328 -1.40 -7.34 36.90
CA THR A 328 -2.56 -7.19 37.78
C THR A 328 -2.31 -6.16 38.88
N GLU A 329 -1.11 -6.14 39.47
CA GLU A 329 -0.75 -5.11 40.47
C GLU A 329 -0.56 -3.74 39.83
N LYS A 330 0.06 -3.65 38.64
CA LYS A 330 0.21 -2.38 37.90
C LYS A 330 -1.12 -1.73 37.57
N LEU A 331 -2.12 -2.52 37.14
CA LEU A 331 -3.44 -2.00 36.75
C LEU A 331 -4.27 -1.48 37.94
N LYS A 332 -3.93 -1.80 39.20
CA LYS A 332 -4.63 -1.25 40.38
C LYS A 332 -4.27 0.20 40.69
N ILE A 333 -3.17 0.71 40.14
CA ILE A 333 -2.57 2.01 40.52
C ILE A 333 -2.43 2.99 39.34
N LEU A 334 -2.88 2.60 38.15
CA LEU A 334 -2.91 3.41 36.93
C LEU A 334 -4.28 4.06 36.73
#